data_AF-A0A387B9I3-F1
#
_entry.id   AF-A0A387B9I3-F1
#
_cell.length_a   1.000
_cell.length_b   1.000
_cell.length_c   1.000
_cell.angle_alpha   90.00
_cell.angle_beta   90.00
_cell.angle_gamma   90.00
#
_symmetry.space_group_name_H-M   'P 1'
#
loop_
_entity.id
_entity.type
_entity.pdbx_description
1 polymer ?
#
loop_
_entity_poly.entity_id
_entity_poly.type
_entity_poly.pdbx_seq_one_letter_code
_entity_poly.pdbx_strand_id
1 'polypeptide(L)'
;MMTTTKEQVSISTRIKQLKAEMRHHRLSILKLSEDLNYPATLIADILFLRKKPDMDLLDKIENEIKNSSKNRKISQRVRNFPDNPMEMSNKSYQSLDFSHSNIPNKLGEKIKKIRTELNFSELELGATLSPSVPANFIEEMENNQFIPSIEHLIEISDLGETTLDWLLRD
;
A
#
# COMPACT_ATOMS: atom_id res chain seq x y z
N MET A 1 30.29 -30.31 14.55
CA MET A 1 30.15 -28.85 14.38
C MET A 1 29.46 -28.53 13.05
N MET A 2 28.14 -28.74 12.93
CA MET A 2 27.38 -28.52 11.67
C MET A 2 26.02 -27.80 11.87
N THR A 3 25.72 -27.30 13.07
CA THR A 3 24.42 -26.70 13.40
C THR A 3 24.31 -25.22 13.02
N THR A 4 25.43 -24.48 12.95
CA THR A 4 25.44 -23.03 12.79
C THR A 4 24.98 -22.54 11.41
N THR A 5 25.20 -23.32 10.35
CA THR A 5 24.93 -22.88 8.97
C THR A 5 23.45 -22.95 8.60
N LYS A 6 22.73 -23.99 9.03
CA LYS A 6 21.29 -24.12 8.76
C LYS A 6 20.46 -23.08 9.51
N GLU A 7 20.84 -22.78 10.75
CA GLU A 7 20.15 -21.80 11.58
C GLU A 7 20.30 -20.38 11.02
N GLN A 8 21.50 -19.99 10.57
CA GLN A 8 21.74 -18.69 9.94
C GLN A 8 20.98 -18.50 8.62
N VAL A 9 20.85 -19.56 7.82
CA VAL A 9 20.04 -19.56 6.59
C VAL A 9 18.55 -19.41 6.92
N SER A 10 18.08 -20.05 7.99
CA SER A 10 16.69 -19.92 8.45
C SER A 10 16.38 -18.48 8.90
N ILE A 11 17.29 -17.87 9.66
CA ILE A 11 17.11 -16.51 10.19
C ILE A 11 17.10 -15.46 9.07
N SER A 12 18.02 -15.56 8.11
CA SER A 12 18.06 -14.63 6.97
C SER A 12 16.81 -14.69 6.10
N THR A 13 16.24 -15.89 5.93
CA THR A 13 14.97 -16.10 5.22
C THR A 13 13.80 -15.46 5.96
N ARG A 14 13.75 -15.63 7.30
CA ARG A 14 12.72 -15.02 8.15
C ARG A 14 12.76 -13.49 8.11
N ILE A 15 13.96 -12.90 8.19
CA ILE A 15 14.13 -11.43 8.07
C ILE A 15 13.73 -10.93 6.67
N LYS A 16 14.00 -11.71 5.61
CA LYS A 16 13.56 -11.37 4.26
C LYS A 16 12.03 -11.31 4.17
N GLN A 17 11.34 -12.26 4.78
CA GLN A 17 9.87 -12.28 4.87
C GLN A 17 9.35 -11.08 5.68
N LEU A 18 9.90 -10.81 6.86
CA LEU A 18 9.51 -9.65 7.67
C LEU A 18 9.62 -8.34 6.89
N LYS A 19 10.70 -8.14 6.13
CA LYS A 19 10.86 -6.96 5.28
C LYS A 19 9.84 -6.88 4.16
N ALA A 20 9.42 -8.02 3.59
CA ALA A 20 8.37 -8.05 2.57
C ALA A 20 7.02 -7.65 3.17
N GLU A 21 6.68 -8.22 4.32
CA GLU A 21 5.46 -7.87 5.07
C GLU A 21 5.43 -6.41 5.50
N MET A 22 6.56 -5.87 5.99
CA MET A 22 6.68 -4.45 6.32
C MET A 22 6.42 -3.55 5.10
N ARG A 23 6.91 -3.94 3.91
CA ARG A 23 6.65 -3.20 2.67
C ARG A 23 5.18 -3.29 2.26
N HIS A 24 4.61 -4.49 2.29
CA HIS A 24 3.20 -4.73 1.95
C HIS A 24 2.26 -3.94 2.88
N HIS A 25 2.57 -3.90 4.18
CA HIS A 25 1.79 -3.15 5.16
C HIS A 25 2.22 -1.68 5.35
N ARG A 26 3.20 -1.18 4.58
CA ARG A 26 3.75 0.18 4.72
C ARG A 26 4.10 0.54 6.16
N LEU A 27 4.69 -0.41 6.89
CA LEU A 27 5.13 -0.22 8.27
C LEU A 27 6.55 0.37 8.27
N SER A 28 6.68 1.56 8.85
CA SER A 28 7.98 2.18 9.05
C SER A 28 8.69 1.57 10.27
N ILE A 29 10.03 1.62 10.26
CA ILE A 29 10.84 1.19 11.41
C ILE A 29 10.51 2.05 12.65
N LEU A 30 10.19 3.34 12.44
CA LEU A 30 9.76 4.24 13.50
C LEU A 30 8.45 3.78 14.14
N LYS A 31 7.49 3.36 13.33
CA LYS A 31 6.21 2.87 13.84
C LYS A 31 6.38 1.60 14.67
N LEU A 32 7.17 0.65 14.19
CA LEU A 32 7.52 -0.56 14.95
C LEU A 32 8.28 -0.22 16.24
N SER A 33 9.12 0.80 16.22
CA SER A 33 9.86 1.28 17.40
C SER A 33 8.93 1.77 18.50
N GLU A 34 7.92 2.56 18.14
CA GLU A 34 6.87 3.03 19.06
C GLU A 34 6.06 1.85 19.63
N ASP A 35 5.57 0.97 18.76
CA ASP A 35 4.66 -0.11 19.14
C ASP A 35 5.36 -1.19 20.00
N LEU A 36 6.62 -1.49 19.69
CA LEU A 36 7.41 -2.47 20.45
C LEU A 36 8.09 -1.87 21.68
N ASN A 37 8.13 -0.54 21.80
CA ASN A 37 8.92 0.19 22.81
C ASN A 37 10.41 -0.18 22.78
N TYR A 38 10.99 -0.28 21.58
CA TYR A 38 12.42 -0.50 21.36
C TYR A 38 13.03 0.62 20.54
N PRO A 39 14.32 0.95 20.70
CA PRO A 39 14.97 1.95 19.86
C PRO A 39 14.94 1.58 18.38
N ALA A 40 14.54 2.52 17.52
CA ALA A 40 14.49 2.33 16.07
C ALA A 40 15.83 1.88 15.48
N THR A 41 16.95 2.33 16.07
CA THR A 41 18.30 1.93 15.69
C THR A 41 18.55 0.44 15.92
N LEU A 42 18.07 -0.12 17.02
CA LEU A 42 18.20 -1.54 17.34
C LEU A 42 17.38 -2.40 16.38
N ILE A 43 16.14 -1.98 16.10
CA ILE A 43 15.26 -2.67 15.14
C ILE A 43 15.89 -2.65 13.74
N ALA A 44 16.41 -1.51 13.32
CA ALA A 44 17.13 -1.39 12.06
C ALA A 44 18.37 -2.29 12.02
N ASP A 45 19.20 -2.27 13.06
CA ASP A 45 20.41 -3.10 13.13
C ASP A 45 20.11 -4.59 12.97
N ILE A 46 19.01 -5.07 13.56
CA ILE A 46 18.57 -6.46 13.48
C ILE A 46 18.01 -6.78 12.11
N LEU A 47 17.11 -5.95 11.57
CA LEU A 47 16.53 -6.15 10.25
C LEU A 47 17.60 -6.12 9.16
N PHE A 48 18.63 -5.27 9.29
CA PHE A 48 19.73 -5.17 8.33
C PHE A 48 20.90 -6.12 8.64
N LEU A 49 20.75 -7.06 9.57
CA LEU A 49 21.79 -8.03 9.96
C LEU A 49 23.12 -7.36 10.35
N ARG A 50 23.06 -6.10 10.82
CA ARG A 50 24.22 -5.37 11.37
C ARG A 50 24.54 -5.83 12.80
N LYS A 51 23.54 -6.36 13.50
CA LYS A 51 23.69 -7.05 14.78
C LYS A 51 23.10 -8.45 14.71
N LYS A 52 23.61 -9.34 15.57
CA LYS A 52 23.03 -10.68 15.71
C LYS A 52 21.56 -10.52 16.13
N PRO A 53 20.62 -11.10 15.37
CA PRO A 53 19.21 -11.00 15.69
C PRO A 53 18.93 -11.70 17.01
N ASP A 54 18.25 -10.98 17.90
CA ASP A 54 17.67 -11.52 19.11
C ASP A 54 16.34 -12.21 18.75
N MET A 55 16.22 -13.51 19.06
CA MET A 55 15.06 -14.32 18.65
C MET A 55 13.77 -13.81 19.29
N ASP A 56 13.83 -13.37 20.56
CA ASP A 56 12.67 -12.82 21.27
C ASP A 56 12.18 -11.53 20.60
N LEU A 57 13.11 -10.69 20.14
CA LEU A 57 12.76 -9.45 19.46
C LEU A 57 12.24 -9.71 18.03
N LEU A 58 12.77 -10.72 17.32
CA LEU A 58 12.22 -11.13 16.02
C LEU A 58 10.77 -11.63 16.15
N ASP A 59 10.47 -12.42 17.16
CA ASP A 59 9.12 -12.94 17.41
C ASP A 59 8.15 -11.79 17.74
N LYS A 60 8.60 -10.79 18.52
CA LYS A 60 7.83 -9.57 18.80
C LYS A 60 7.55 -8.77 17.54
N ILE A 61 8.55 -8.54 16.69
CA ILE A 61 8.39 -7.83 15.41
C ILE A 61 7.38 -8.58 14.52
N GLU A 62 7.47 -9.90 14.44
CA GLU A 62 6.55 -10.69 13.63
C GLU A 62 5.10 -10.59 14.13
N ASN A 63 4.90 -10.67 15.45
CA ASN A 63 3.58 -10.55 16.05
C ASN A 63 2.99 -9.15 15.84
N GLU A 64 3.80 -8.09 15.94
CA GLU A 64 3.33 -6.72 15.76
C GLU A 64 2.92 -6.43 14.31
N ILE A 65 3.69 -6.95 13.34
CA ILE A 65 3.33 -6.87 11.92
C ILE A 65 2.00 -7.59 11.66
N LYS A 66 1.79 -8.79 12.24
CA LYS A 66 0.53 -9.53 12.12
C LYS A 66 -0.65 -8.82 12.80
N ASN A 67 -0.45 -8.18 13.95
CA ASN A 67 -1.48 -7.44 14.67
C ASN A 67 -1.86 -6.14 13.94
N SER A 68 -0.88 -5.43 13.41
CA SER A 68 -1.08 -4.26 12.53
C SER A 68 -1.92 -4.60 11.30
N SER A 69 -1.71 -5.80 10.72
CA SER A 69 -2.52 -6.33 9.62
C SER A 69 -3.99 -6.59 10.02
N LYS A 70 -4.23 -7.11 11.23
CA LYS A 70 -5.60 -7.35 11.75
C LYS A 70 -6.36 -6.07 12.09
N ASN A 71 -5.70 -5.09 12.71
CA ASN A 71 -6.34 -3.83 13.10
C ASN A 71 -6.79 -3.01 11.89
N ARG A 72 -6.05 -3.04 10.77
CA ARG A 72 -6.51 -2.42 9.51
C ARG A 72 -7.78 -3.07 8.94
N LYS A 73 -7.95 -4.39 9.06
CA LYS A 73 -9.19 -5.09 8.65
C LYS A 73 -10.40 -4.70 9.52
N ILE A 74 -10.18 -4.31 10.77
CA ILE A 74 -11.25 -3.92 11.70
C ILE A 74 -11.68 -2.46 11.45
N SER A 75 -10.74 -1.55 11.15
CA SER A 75 -11.07 -0.18 10.72
C SER A 75 -11.80 -0.12 9.37
N GLN A 76 -11.65 -1.15 8.52
CA GLN A 76 -12.41 -1.27 7.27
C GLN A 76 -13.86 -1.75 7.44
N ARG A 77 -14.25 -2.32 8.61
CA ARG A 77 -15.60 -2.88 8.85
C ARG A 77 -16.60 -1.92 9.48
N VAL A 78 -16.19 -0.72 9.90
CA VAL A 78 -17.11 0.30 10.42
C VAL A 78 -17.01 1.57 9.57
N ARG A 79 -17.56 1.49 8.36
CA ARG A 79 -18.02 2.68 7.65
C ARG A 79 -19.51 2.50 7.41
N ASN A 80 -20.30 3.17 8.25
CA ASN A 80 -21.74 3.27 8.06
C ASN A 80 -21.99 3.83 6.66
N PHE A 81 -22.59 3.00 5.82
CA PHE A 81 -23.15 3.43 4.54
C PHE A 81 -24.34 4.35 4.86
N PRO A 82 -24.39 5.58 4.33
CA PRO A 82 -25.67 6.29 4.27
C PRO A 82 -26.49 5.69 3.12
N ASP A 83 -27.69 5.24 3.43
CA ASP A 83 -28.66 4.60 2.51
C ASP A 83 -29.24 5.54 1.45
N ASN A 84 -28.53 6.58 0.99
CA ASN A 84 -29.07 7.55 0.04
C ASN A 84 -28.09 7.91 -1.09
N PRO A 85 -28.34 7.48 -2.34
CA PRO A 85 -27.45 7.74 -3.48
C PRO A 85 -27.60 9.15 -4.09
N MET A 86 -28.10 10.15 -3.36
CA MET A 86 -28.40 11.44 -3.97
C MET A 86 -28.24 12.60 -2.99
N GLU A 87 -27.00 12.98 -2.71
CA GLU A 87 -26.62 14.34 -2.31
C GLU A 87 -25.08 14.48 -2.35
N MET A 88 -24.53 14.69 -3.55
CA MET A 88 -23.14 15.17 -3.68
C MET A 88 -23.17 16.51 -4.38
N SER A 89 -23.76 17.49 -3.69
CA SER A 89 -23.68 18.88 -4.06
C SER A 89 -22.26 19.41 -3.81
N ASN A 90 -21.63 19.86 -4.88
CA ASN A 90 -20.74 21.02 -4.89
C ASN A 90 -19.56 21.04 -3.90
N LYS A 91 -18.81 19.94 -3.78
CA LYS A 91 -17.35 20.09 -3.70
C LYS A 91 -16.81 19.85 -5.09
N SER A 92 -16.92 20.92 -5.88
CA SER A 92 -16.14 21.12 -7.11
C SER A 92 -14.74 20.55 -6.85
N TYR A 93 -14.40 19.49 -7.57
CA TYR A 93 -13.00 19.16 -7.80
C TYR A 93 -12.41 20.46 -8.31
N GLN A 94 -11.69 21.18 -7.45
CA GLN A 94 -10.99 22.38 -7.86
C GLN A 94 -10.24 21.98 -9.11
N SER A 95 -10.51 22.67 -10.22
CA SER A 95 -9.79 22.47 -11.46
C SER A 95 -8.34 22.80 -11.16
N LEU A 96 -7.59 21.79 -10.72
CA LEU A 96 -6.16 21.87 -10.57
C LEU A 96 -5.66 21.99 -12.00
N ASP A 97 -5.23 23.20 -12.35
CA ASP A 97 -4.68 23.51 -13.66
C ASP A 97 -3.34 22.77 -13.80
N PHE A 98 -3.41 21.62 -14.46
CA PHE A 98 -2.30 20.71 -14.71
C PHE A 98 -1.75 20.85 -16.12
N SER A 99 -1.90 22.02 -16.76
CA SER A 99 -1.43 22.32 -18.12
C SER A 99 0.07 22.02 -18.40
N HIS A 100 0.83 21.61 -17.38
CA HIS A 100 2.26 21.27 -17.48
C HIS A 100 2.64 19.90 -16.89
N SER A 101 1.71 19.09 -16.38
CA SER A 101 2.07 17.74 -15.93
C SER A 101 2.14 16.81 -17.12
N ASN A 102 3.36 16.35 -17.45
CA ASN A 102 3.53 15.21 -18.34
C ASN A 102 2.88 14.00 -17.67
N ILE A 103 1.71 13.61 -18.14
CA ILE A 103 1.11 12.34 -17.75
C ILE A 103 2.07 11.26 -18.28
N PRO A 104 2.58 10.35 -17.43
CA PRO A 104 3.40 9.25 -17.90
C PRO A 104 2.60 8.52 -18.98
N ASN A 105 3.18 8.34 -20.17
CA ASN A 105 2.44 7.87 -21.34
C ASN A 105 1.74 6.53 -21.08
N LYS A 106 2.25 5.74 -20.14
CA LYS A 106 1.75 4.41 -19.76
C LYS A 106 0.89 4.38 -18.49
N LEU A 107 0.61 5.51 -17.85
CA LEU A 107 -0.16 5.53 -16.60
C LEU A 107 -1.54 4.89 -16.79
N GLY A 108 -2.31 5.38 -17.76
CA GLY A 108 -3.64 4.88 -18.05
C GLY A 108 -3.66 3.39 -18.43
N GLU A 109 -2.68 2.93 -19.21
CA GLU A 109 -2.52 1.52 -19.55
C GLU A 109 -2.29 0.64 -18.32
N LYS A 110 -1.51 1.13 -17.35
CA LYS A 110 -1.25 0.40 -16.10
C LYS A 110 -2.45 0.36 -15.17
N ILE A 111 -3.19 1.47 -15.07
CA ILE A 111 -4.46 1.51 -14.32
C ILE A 111 -5.42 0.48 -14.93
N LYS A 112 -5.58 0.49 -16.25
CA LYS A 112 -6.42 -0.48 -16.97
C LYS A 112 -5.96 -1.92 -16.78
N LYS A 113 -4.65 -2.15 -16.77
CA LYS A 113 -4.08 -3.46 -16.50
C LYS A 113 -4.46 -3.94 -15.11
N ILE A 114 -4.25 -3.13 -14.07
CA ILE A 114 -4.63 -3.47 -12.69
C ILE A 114 -6.13 -3.79 -12.62
N ARG A 115 -6.97 -2.95 -13.20
CA ARG A 115 -8.43 -3.16 -13.21
C ARG A 115 -8.83 -4.49 -13.83
N THR A 116 -8.28 -4.80 -15.01
CA THR A 116 -8.60 -6.01 -15.76
C THR A 116 -8.05 -7.28 -15.11
N GLU A 117 -6.86 -7.22 -14.50
CA GLU A 117 -6.30 -8.33 -13.70
C GLU A 117 -7.13 -8.65 -12.47
N LEU A 118 -7.77 -7.63 -11.87
CA LEU A 118 -8.71 -7.79 -10.75
C LEU A 118 -10.13 -8.17 -11.19
N ASN A 119 -10.40 -8.26 -12.50
CA ASN A 119 -11.73 -8.45 -13.09
C ASN A 119 -12.77 -7.41 -12.63
N PHE A 120 -12.33 -6.17 -12.42
CA PHE A 120 -13.22 -5.07 -12.06
C PHE A 120 -13.79 -4.36 -13.30
N SER A 121 -15.06 -4.01 -13.23
CA SER A 121 -15.63 -2.94 -14.08
C SER A 121 -15.10 -1.57 -13.66
N GLU A 122 -15.22 -0.57 -14.54
CA GLU A 122 -14.87 0.82 -14.18
C GLU A 122 -15.67 1.32 -12.98
N LEU A 123 -16.94 0.92 -12.89
CA LEU A 123 -17.82 1.26 -11.76
C LEU A 123 -17.31 0.63 -10.46
N GLU A 124 -16.90 -0.64 -10.49
CA GLU A 124 -16.36 -1.32 -9.31
C GLU A 124 -15.04 -0.71 -8.86
N LEU A 125 -14.11 -0.43 -9.79
CA LEU A 125 -12.86 0.23 -9.44
C LEU A 125 -13.14 1.59 -8.81
N GLY A 126 -13.97 2.43 -9.43
CA GLY A 126 -14.34 3.74 -8.91
C GLY A 126 -15.03 3.69 -7.55
N ALA A 127 -15.81 2.65 -7.27
CA ALA A 127 -16.43 2.42 -5.96
C ALA A 127 -15.43 1.99 -4.87
N THR A 128 -14.30 1.37 -5.25
CA THR A 128 -13.25 0.98 -4.29
C THR A 128 -12.35 2.14 -3.82
N LEU A 129 -12.31 3.23 -4.58
CA LEU A 129 -11.49 4.41 -4.29
C LEU A 129 -12.12 5.33 -3.23
N SER A 130 -11.29 6.12 -2.55
CA SER A 130 -11.72 7.11 -1.56
C SER A 130 -11.10 8.49 -1.84
N PRO A 131 -11.90 9.52 -2.21
CA PRO A 131 -13.34 9.47 -2.44
C PRO A 131 -13.71 8.60 -3.64
N SER A 132 -14.92 8.05 -3.65
CA SER A 132 -15.41 7.25 -4.77
C SER A 132 -15.48 8.10 -6.04
N VAL A 133 -15.12 7.47 -7.14
CA VAL A 133 -15.01 8.07 -8.47
C VAL A 133 -16.03 7.40 -9.38
N PRO A 134 -16.79 8.16 -10.19
CA PRO A 134 -17.72 7.57 -11.15
C PRO A 134 -16.99 6.90 -12.31
N ALA A 135 -17.62 5.93 -12.96
CA ALA A 135 -17.00 5.08 -13.99
C ALA A 135 -16.40 5.86 -15.17
N ASN A 136 -17.03 6.97 -15.58
CA ASN A 136 -16.52 7.82 -16.66
C ASN A 136 -15.15 8.45 -16.32
N PHE A 137 -14.93 8.81 -15.05
CA PHE A 137 -13.63 9.33 -14.63
C PHE A 137 -12.56 8.22 -14.64
N ILE A 138 -12.93 6.98 -14.32
CA ILE A 138 -12.00 5.84 -14.45
C ILE A 138 -11.61 5.63 -15.92
N GLU A 139 -12.58 5.69 -16.84
CA GLU A 139 -12.31 5.63 -18.27
C GLU A 139 -11.39 6.77 -18.73
N GLU A 140 -11.64 8.01 -18.29
CA GLU A 140 -10.78 9.16 -18.57
C GLU A 140 -9.36 8.98 -17.99
N MET A 141 -9.22 8.40 -16.80
CA MET A 141 -7.92 8.06 -16.20
C MET A 141 -7.15 7.04 -17.05
N GLU A 142 -7.83 5.99 -17.49
CA GLU A 142 -7.24 4.93 -18.33
C GLU A 142 -6.81 5.43 -19.71
N ASN A 143 -7.48 6.47 -20.20
CA ASN A 143 -7.16 7.13 -21.46
C ASN A 143 -6.18 8.31 -21.30
N ASN A 144 -5.60 8.51 -20.11
CA ASN A 144 -4.73 9.65 -19.79
C ASN A 144 -5.38 11.03 -20.04
N GLN A 145 -6.71 11.12 -19.95
CA GLN A 145 -7.48 12.36 -20.08
C GLN A 145 -7.73 13.04 -18.74
N PHE A 146 -7.71 12.27 -17.65
CA PHE A 146 -7.84 12.74 -16.29
C PHE A 146 -6.65 12.27 -15.44
N ILE A 147 -6.13 13.17 -14.61
CA ILE A 147 -5.04 12.85 -13.68
C ILE A 147 -5.65 12.49 -12.33
N PRO A 148 -5.52 11.23 -11.87
CA PRO A 148 -6.01 10.85 -10.55
C PRO A 148 -5.27 11.61 -9.45
N SER A 149 -5.94 11.80 -8.32
CA SER A 149 -5.29 12.35 -7.13
C SER A 149 -4.18 11.43 -6.64
N ILE A 150 -3.22 11.97 -5.87
CA ILE A 150 -2.16 11.15 -5.28
C ILE A 150 -2.73 10.04 -4.38
N GLU A 151 -3.81 10.31 -3.68
CA GLU A 151 -4.52 9.35 -2.81
C GLU A 151 -5.07 8.19 -3.65
N HIS A 152 -5.73 8.50 -4.77
CA HIS A 152 -6.21 7.48 -5.71
C HIS A 152 -5.09 6.67 -6.33
N LEU A 153 -3.99 7.30 -6.74
CA LEU A 153 -2.82 6.59 -7.29
C LEU A 153 -2.22 5.61 -6.28
N ILE A 154 -2.16 6.03 -5.01
CA ILE A 154 -1.68 5.21 -3.90
C ILE A 154 -2.60 4.00 -3.68
N GLU A 155 -3.91 4.19 -3.72
CA GLU A 155 -4.92 3.13 -3.57
C GLU A 155 -4.90 2.16 -4.75
N ILE A 156 -4.84 2.66 -5.99
CA ILE A 156 -4.74 1.84 -7.20
C ILE A 156 -3.45 1.00 -7.18
N SER A 157 -2.33 1.59 -6.74
CA SER A 157 -1.07 0.85 -6.60
C SER A 157 -1.20 -0.29 -5.59
N ASP A 158 -1.85 -0.04 -4.45
CA ASP A 158 -2.09 -1.05 -3.41
C ASP A 158 -3.01 -2.18 -3.90
N LEU A 159 -4.06 -1.84 -4.65
CA LEU A 159 -4.97 -2.82 -5.26
C LEU A 159 -4.25 -3.74 -6.25
N GLY A 160 -3.33 -3.19 -7.05
CA GLY A 160 -2.53 -3.95 -8.01
C GLY A 160 -1.32 -4.67 -7.41
N GLU A 161 -1.11 -4.62 -6.09
CA GLU A 161 0.11 -5.10 -5.42
C GLU A 161 1.40 -4.54 -6.06
N THR A 162 1.33 -3.30 -6.56
CA THR A 162 2.44 -2.60 -7.23
C THR A 162 2.94 -1.41 -6.41
N THR A 163 4.03 -0.78 -6.86
CA THR A 163 4.52 0.46 -6.25
C THR A 163 4.04 1.67 -7.01
N LEU A 164 3.88 2.79 -6.30
CA LEU A 164 3.57 4.07 -6.93
C LEU A 164 4.64 4.48 -7.97
N ASP A 165 5.92 4.18 -7.71
CA ASP A 165 7.00 4.39 -8.70
C ASP A 165 6.78 3.55 -9.95
N TRP A 166 6.39 2.28 -9.81
CA TRP A 166 6.06 1.45 -10.97
C TRP A 166 4.86 2.02 -11.72
N LEU A 167 3.84 2.52 -11.03
CA LEU A 167 2.66 3.10 -11.66
C LEU A 167 3.02 4.36 -12.48
N LEU A 168 3.90 5.21 -11.95
CA LEU A 168 4.25 6.51 -12.53
C LEU A 168 5.47 6.52 -13.48
N ARG A 169 6.28 5.46 -13.52
CA ARG A 169 7.48 5.38 -14.37
C ARG A 169 7.14 4.97 -15.80
N ASP A 170 7.78 5.53 -16.82
CA ASP A 170 7.62 5.10 -18.23
C ASP A 170 8.40 3.83 -18.61
#